data_AF-A0A239SSR3-F1
#
_entry.id   AF-A0A239SSR3-F1
#
_cell.length_a   1.000
_cell.length_b   1.000
_cell.length_c   1.000
_cell.angle_alpha   90.00
_cell.angle_beta   90.00
_cell.angle_gamma   90.00
#
_symmetry.space_group_name_H-M   'P 1'
#
loop_
_entity.id
_entity.type
_entity.pdbx_description
1 polymer ?
#
loop_
_entity_poly.entity_id
_entity_poly.type
_entity_poly.pdbx_seq_one_letter_code
_entity_poly.pdbx_strand_id
1 'polypeptide(L)'
;MDTATDKATIDGRLDFLRTCERLKDVLRSAHTSSGRRESTAEHSWRLGLMATVFMDQLGDVDRLKIMELCLVHDLGEALHGDVPATEQSGDIDKDAVERNDLMEVCAPLDAPLREKIIALWDEYADAKTPEARAVKALDKLETMLQHTQGDNPSDFDYAFNLDYGRKYTDAVLPLRGVRQRIDDATRERIAKAGQAGE
;
A
#
# COMPACT_ATOMS: atom_id res chain seq x y z
N MET A 1 35.80 5.82 16.33
CA MET A 1 35.44 7.13 15.75
C MET A 1 34.01 7.39 16.17
N ASP A 2 33.78 8.52 16.82
CA ASP A 2 32.49 8.88 17.39
C ASP A 2 31.52 9.22 16.26
N THR A 3 30.62 8.30 15.93
CA THR A 3 29.66 8.40 14.82
C THR A 3 28.40 9.15 15.26
N ALA A 4 28.55 10.26 15.97
CA ALA A 4 27.42 11.12 16.28
C ALA A 4 26.88 11.68 14.96
N THR A 5 25.64 11.31 14.62
CA THR A 5 24.93 11.91 13.48
C THR A 5 24.85 13.42 13.74
N ASP A 6 25.29 14.23 12.78
CA ASP A 6 25.31 15.67 12.99
C ASP A 6 23.89 16.22 13.14
N LYS A 7 23.79 17.37 13.80
CA LYS A 7 22.51 18.00 14.13
C LYS A 7 21.64 18.23 12.89
N ALA A 8 22.21 18.65 11.76
CA ALA A 8 21.44 18.93 10.55
C ALA A 8 20.85 17.65 9.95
N THR A 9 21.61 16.55 9.96
CA THR A 9 21.10 15.24 9.56
C THR A 9 19.95 14.77 10.46
N ILE A 10 20.04 14.97 11.78
CA ILE A 10 18.95 14.65 12.71
C ILE A 10 17.71 15.51 12.42
N ASP A 11 17.88 16.83 12.31
CA ASP A 11 16.78 17.76 12.07
C ASP A 11 16.05 17.43 10.76
N GLY A 12 16.78 17.15 9.68
CA GLY A 12 16.20 16.75 8.39
C GLY A 12 15.41 15.44 8.45
N ARG A 13 15.90 14.44 9.19
CA ARG A 13 15.17 13.17 9.42
C ARG A 13 13.89 13.38 10.24
N LEU A 14 13.93 14.27 11.24
CA LEU A 14 12.74 14.62 12.01
C LEU A 14 11.72 15.38 11.15
N ASP A 15 12.16 16.27 10.26
CA ASP A 15 11.28 16.97 9.32
C ASP A 15 10.61 16.03 8.33
N PHE A 16 11.35 15.06 7.77
CA PHE A 16 10.79 13.97 6.96
C PHE A 16 9.68 13.22 7.72
N LEU A 17 9.95 12.80 8.97
CA LEU A 17 8.97 12.08 9.79
C LEU A 17 7.74 12.92 10.13
N ARG A 18 7.91 14.24 10.37
CA ARG A 18 6.79 15.17 10.58
C ARG A 18 5.90 15.27 9.35
N THR A 19 6.47 15.25 8.15
CA THR A 19 5.68 15.24 6.90
C THR A 19 4.95 13.90 6.73
N CYS A 20 5.62 12.77 6.94
CA CYS A 20 5.01 11.43 6.81
C CYS A 20 3.88 11.19 7.80
N GLU A 21 3.87 11.88 8.94
CA GLU A 21 2.82 11.81 9.96
C GLU A 21 1.42 12.10 9.38
N ARG A 22 1.34 12.95 8.35
CA ARG A 22 0.10 13.28 7.64
C ARG A 22 -0.63 12.06 7.10
N LEU A 23 0.07 10.97 6.79
CA LEU A 23 -0.53 9.71 6.33
C LEU A 23 -1.50 9.09 7.34
N LYS A 24 -1.45 9.49 8.61
CA LYS A 24 -2.45 9.09 9.61
C LYS A 24 -3.82 9.69 9.35
N ASP A 25 -3.87 10.83 8.68
CA ASP A 25 -5.09 11.57 8.36
C ASP A 25 -5.46 11.50 6.86
N VAL A 26 -4.60 10.94 6.01
CA VAL A 26 -4.94 10.60 4.62
C VAL A 26 -5.85 9.38 4.63
N LEU A 27 -7.14 9.58 4.34
CA LEU A 27 -8.15 8.52 4.38
C LEU A 27 -8.27 7.83 3.02
N ARG A 28 -8.29 6.50 3.04
CA ARG A 28 -8.51 5.64 1.88
C ARG A 28 -9.99 5.36 1.66
N SER A 29 -10.35 4.80 0.51
CA SER A 29 -11.75 4.45 0.19
C SER A 29 -12.28 3.25 0.99
N ALA A 30 -11.40 2.39 1.50
CA ALA A 30 -11.79 1.22 2.27
C ALA A 30 -12.29 1.59 3.68
N HIS A 31 -13.29 0.84 4.16
CA HIS A 31 -13.90 1.04 5.47
C HIS A 31 -13.52 -0.07 6.44
N THR A 32 -13.26 0.28 7.69
CA THR A 32 -13.07 -0.63 8.83
C THR A 32 -14.38 -1.36 9.17
N SER A 33 -14.29 -2.39 10.02
CA SER A 33 -15.48 -3.12 10.49
C SER A 33 -16.42 -2.29 11.37
N SER A 34 -16.01 -1.09 11.80
CA SER A 34 -16.86 -0.12 12.50
C SER A 34 -17.34 1.01 11.59
N GLY A 35 -17.14 0.91 10.27
CA GLY A 35 -17.62 1.89 9.29
C GLY A 35 -16.77 3.16 9.16
N ARG A 36 -15.66 3.28 9.89
CA ARG A 36 -14.70 4.39 9.69
C ARG A 36 -13.83 4.09 8.47
N ARG A 37 -13.52 5.09 7.65
CA ARG A 37 -12.49 4.98 6.60
C ARG A 37 -11.11 4.73 7.22
N GLU A 38 -10.38 3.76 6.68
CA GLU A 38 -8.99 3.53 7.09
C GLU A 38 -8.07 4.68 6.61
N SER A 39 -6.93 4.88 7.27
CA SER A 39 -5.89 5.79 6.76
C SER A 39 -4.77 5.05 6.02
N THR A 40 -4.01 5.77 5.19
CA THR A 40 -2.84 5.22 4.48
C THR A 40 -1.79 4.65 5.44
N ALA A 41 -1.62 5.26 6.62
CA ALA A 41 -0.74 4.72 7.66
C ALA A 41 -1.28 3.38 8.24
N GLU A 42 -2.60 3.26 8.45
CA GLU A 42 -3.23 2.02 8.93
C GLU A 42 -3.10 0.89 7.90
N HIS A 43 -3.32 1.20 6.62
CA HIS A 43 -3.09 0.30 5.48
C HIS A 43 -1.64 -0.19 5.44
N SER A 44 -0.67 0.73 5.44
CA SER A 44 0.76 0.40 5.38
C SER A 44 1.21 -0.48 6.55
N TRP A 45 0.70 -0.20 7.76
CA TRP A 45 0.94 -1.06 8.92
C TRP A 45 0.40 -2.47 8.70
N ARG A 46 -0.86 -2.61 8.25
CA ARG A 46 -1.47 -3.93 8.07
C ARG A 46 -0.88 -4.69 6.89
N LEU A 47 -0.43 -3.99 5.86
CA LEU A 47 0.35 -4.55 4.75
C LEU A 47 1.66 -5.15 5.27
N GLY A 48 2.41 -4.42 6.11
CA GLY A 48 3.63 -4.94 6.73
C GLY A 48 3.37 -6.17 7.62
N LEU A 49 2.26 -6.18 8.36
CA LEU A 49 1.82 -7.34 9.12
C LEU A 49 1.45 -8.51 8.19
N MET A 50 0.72 -8.26 7.11
CA MET A 50 0.36 -9.26 6.10
C MET A 50 1.61 -9.87 5.46
N ALA A 51 2.59 -9.05 5.08
CA ALA A 51 3.86 -9.52 4.55
C ALA A 51 4.61 -10.39 5.57
N THR A 52 4.60 -10.02 6.85
CA THR A 52 5.24 -10.79 7.92
C THR A 52 4.60 -12.17 8.09
N VAL A 53 3.26 -12.28 8.09
CA VAL A 53 2.56 -13.56 8.31
C VAL A 53 2.62 -14.50 7.10
N PHE A 54 2.84 -13.98 5.89
CA PHE A 54 3.00 -14.77 4.67
C PHE A 54 4.46 -14.85 4.19
N MET A 55 5.43 -14.36 4.97
CA MET A 55 6.85 -14.27 4.57
C MET A 55 7.44 -15.63 4.17
N ASP A 56 7.03 -16.70 4.84
CA ASP A 56 7.45 -18.07 4.57
C ASP A 56 6.94 -18.60 3.22
N GLN A 57 5.85 -18.01 2.70
CA GLN A 57 5.28 -18.35 1.40
C GLN A 57 5.95 -17.58 0.24
N LEU A 58 6.68 -16.48 0.50
CA LEU A 58 7.22 -15.62 -0.56
C LEU A 58 8.47 -16.19 -1.25
N GLY A 59 9.03 -17.29 -0.74
CA GLY A 59 10.21 -17.94 -1.30
C GLY A 59 11.51 -17.27 -0.85
N ASP A 60 12.51 -17.24 -1.74
CA ASP A 60 13.82 -16.62 -1.48
C ASP A 60 13.75 -15.12 -1.82
N VAL A 61 13.37 -14.32 -0.82
CA VAL A 61 13.25 -12.86 -0.91
C VAL A 61 14.01 -12.20 0.24
N ASP A 62 14.52 -11.00 0.01
CA ASP A 62 15.07 -10.17 1.07
C ASP A 62 13.95 -9.64 1.97
N ARG A 63 13.85 -10.23 3.17
CA ARG A 63 12.84 -9.89 4.17
C ARG A 63 12.90 -8.44 4.62
N LEU A 64 14.10 -7.87 4.74
CA LEU A 64 14.25 -6.47 5.13
C LEU A 64 13.71 -5.58 4.02
N LYS A 65 14.07 -5.90 2.77
CA LYS A 65 13.61 -5.15 1.60
C LYS A 65 12.08 -5.20 1.44
N ILE A 66 11.44 -6.35 1.66
CA ILE A 66 9.98 -6.47 1.70
C ILE A 66 9.38 -5.46 2.68
N MET A 67 9.91 -5.40 3.90
CA MET A 67 9.41 -4.47 4.92
C MET A 67 9.68 -3.01 4.56
N GLU A 68 10.84 -2.71 3.98
CA GLU A 68 11.16 -1.34 3.51
C GLU A 68 10.20 -0.92 2.40
N LEU A 69 9.90 -1.77 1.43
CA LEU A 69 8.93 -1.52 0.36
C LEU A 69 7.52 -1.26 0.93
N CYS A 70 7.05 -2.08 1.88
CA CYS A 70 5.76 -1.85 2.55
C CYS A 70 5.70 -0.47 3.25
N LEU A 71 6.81 0.01 3.82
CA LEU A 71 6.85 1.31 4.50
C LEU A 71 6.91 2.50 3.54
N VAL A 72 7.54 2.34 2.37
CA VAL A 72 7.78 3.48 1.47
C VAL A 72 6.73 3.65 0.38
N HIS A 73 5.94 2.62 0.07
CA HIS A 73 5.15 2.57 -1.17
C HIS A 73 4.14 3.73 -1.35
N ASP A 74 3.52 4.18 -0.27
CA ASP A 74 2.50 5.25 -0.30
C ASP A 74 3.01 6.57 0.34
N LEU A 75 4.32 6.77 0.51
CA LEU A 75 4.85 7.97 1.17
C LEU A 75 4.50 9.28 0.43
N GLY A 76 4.36 9.22 -0.90
CA GLY A 76 3.96 10.39 -1.71
C GLY A 76 2.56 10.92 -1.37
N GLU A 77 1.67 10.05 -0.89
CA GLU A 77 0.29 10.44 -0.54
C GLU A 77 0.21 11.45 0.62
N ALA A 78 1.31 11.67 1.35
CA ALA A 78 1.39 12.66 2.43
C ALA A 78 1.18 14.11 1.96
N LEU A 79 1.31 14.39 0.65
CA LEU A 79 1.14 15.73 0.08
C LEU A 79 -0.21 15.91 -0.63
N HIS A 80 -0.56 15.03 -1.57
CA HIS A 80 -1.78 15.16 -2.38
C HIS A 80 -2.87 14.11 -2.07
N GLY A 81 -2.65 13.23 -1.08
CA GLY A 81 -3.63 12.25 -0.62
C GLY A 81 -3.71 10.95 -1.44
N ASP A 82 -4.57 10.04 -1.00
CA ASP A 82 -4.88 8.79 -1.72
C ASP A 82 -5.87 9.04 -2.86
N VAL A 83 -5.55 8.52 -4.05
CA VAL A 83 -6.45 8.50 -5.21
C VAL A 83 -6.95 7.08 -5.42
N PRO A 84 -8.25 6.79 -5.14
CA PRO A 84 -8.82 5.46 -5.25
C PRO A 84 -8.64 4.84 -6.63
N ALA A 85 -8.40 3.52 -6.67
CA ALA A 85 -8.21 2.80 -7.93
C ALA A 85 -9.41 2.90 -8.89
N THR A 86 -10.62 3.12 -8.37
CA THR A 86 -11.85 3.33 -9.15
C THR A 86 -11.96 4.71 -9.80
N GLU A 87 -11.18 5.69 -9.30
CA GLU A 87 -11.22 7.09 -9.74
C GLU A 87 -10.02 7.47 -10.62
N GLN A 88 -9.05 6.56 -10.79
CA GLN A 88 -7.88 6.78 -11.63
C GLN A 88 -8.29 6.86 -13.10
N SER A 89 -8.15 8.06 -13.70
CA SER A 89 -8.29 8.27 -15.14
C SER A 89 -6.95 8.11 -15.86
N GLY A 90 -6.99 7.67 -17.13
CA GLY A 90 -5.76 7.52 -17.93
C GLY A 90 -5.11 8.83 -18.39
N ASP A 91 -5.72 9.98 -18.06
CA ASP A 91 -5.27 11.31 -18.51
C ASP A 91 -4.16 11.88 -17.61
N ILE A 92 -4.02 11.36 -16.38
CA ILE A 92 -3.01 11.78 -15.41
C ILE A 92 -2.09 10.60 -15.12
N ASP A 93 -0.79 10.80 -15.31
CA ASP A 93 0.22 9.85 -14.87
C ASP A 93 0.35 9.92 -13.34
N LYS A 94 -0.45 9.10 -12.66
CA LYS A 94 -0.50 9.02 -11.19
C LYS A 94 0.89 8.71 -10.62
N ASP A 95 1.60 7.76 -11.22
CA ASP A 95 2.94 7.36 -10.75
C ASP A 95 3.92 8.55 -10.86
N ALA A 96 3.84 9.36 -11.92
CA ALA A 96 4.67 10.56 -12.03
C ALA A 96 4.34 11.63 -10.97
N VAL A 97 3.05 11.81 -10.62
CA VAL A 97 2.63 12.72 -9.55
C VAL A 97 3.13 12.23 -8.18
N GLU A 98 2.86 10.98 -7.84
CA GLU A 98 3.29 10.39 -6.56
C GLU A 98 4.81 10.37 -6.41
N ARG A 99 5.53 10.15 -7.52
CA ARG A 99 7.00 10.22 -7.52
C ARG A 99 7.51 11.62 -7.23
N ASN A 100 6.87 12.65 -7.80
CA ASN A 100 7.24 14.04 -7.52
C ASN A 100 6.94 14.39 -6.06
N ASP A 101 5.81 13.95 -5.54
CA ASP A 101 5.46 14.14 -4.13
C ASP A 101 6.45 13.46 -3.20
N LEU A 102 6.84 12.22 -3.52
CA LEU A 102 7.87 11.51 -2.78
C LEU A 102 9.20 12.27 -2.76
N MET A 103 9.59 12.87 -3.89
CA MET A 103 10.80 13.70 -3.96
C MET A 103 10.72 14.90 -3.02
N GLU A 104 9.57 15.55 -2.93
CA GLU A 104 9.32 16.66 -1.99
C GLU A 104 9.33 16.18 -0.53
N VAL A 105 8.64 15.07 -0.23
CA VAL A 105 8.63 14.45 1.11
C VAL A 105 10.05 14.11 1.56
N CYS A 106 10.88 13.57 0.66
CA CYS A 106 12.26 13.17 0.96
C CYS A 106 13.28 14.32 0.90
N ALA A 107 12.90 15.52 0.47
CA ALA A 107 13.82 16.65 0.31
C ALA A 107 14.66 16.98 1.57
N PRO A 108 14.12 16.89 2.81
CA PRO A 108 14.90 17.15 4.02
C PRO A 108 15.98 16.11 4.36
N LEU A 109 15.97 14.94 3.73
CA LEU A 109 16.90 13.85 4.03
C LEU A 109 18.29 14.07 3.44
N ASP A 110 19.30 13.44 4.05
CA ASP A 110 20.62 13.32 3.46
C ASP A 110 20.57 12.55 2.13
N ALA A 111 21.46 12.89 1.18
CA ALA A 111 21.38 12.38 -0.19
C ALA A 111 21.38 10.84 -0.28
N PRO A 112 22.26 10.11 0.45
CA PRO A 112 22.23 8.64 0.43
C PRO A 112 20.89 8.05 0.87
N LEU A 113 20.28 8.55 1.94
CA LEU A 113 19.00 8.04 2.42
C LEU A 113 17.84 8.44 1.49
N ARG A 114 17.83 9.68 0.98
CA ARG A 114 16.84 10.15 0.00
C ARG A 114 16.85 9.28 -1.25
N GLU A 115 18.02 9.03 -1.82
CA GLU A 115 18.19 8.21 -3.02
C GLU A 115 17.75 6.77 -2.79
N LYS A 116 18.03 6.19 -1.61
CA LYS A 116 17.57 4.86 -1.24
C LYS A 116 16.04 4.77 -1.21
N ILE A 117 15.35 5.71 -0.57
CA ILE A 117 13.87 5.69 -0.46
C ILE A 117 13.22 5.85 -1.83
N ILE A 118 13.72 6.79 -2.65
CA ILE A 118 13.22 6.99 -4.02
C ILE A 118 13.42 5.72 -4.86
N ALA A 119 14.60 5.07 -4.77
CA ALA A 119 14.86 3.85 -5.51
C ALA A 119 13.97 2.68 -5.09
N LEU A 120 13.66 2.54 -3.79
CA LEU A 120 12.71 1.55 -3.30
C LEU A 120 11.30 1.79 -3.84
N TRP A 121 10.86 3.05 -3.84
CA TRP A 121 9.56 3.41 -4.41
C TRP A 121 9.51 3.15 -5.92
N ASP A 122 10.54 3.56 -6.67
CA ASP A 122 10.65 3.31 -8.11
C ASP A 122 10.57 1.79 -8.40
N GLU A 123 11.24 0.97 -7.58
CA GLU A 123 11.20 -0.48 -7.69
C GLU A 123 9.79 -1.06 -7.44
N TYR A 124 9.07 -0.54 -6.44
CA TYR A 124 7.68 -0.89 -6.14
C TYR A 124 6.72 -0.48 -7.28
N ALA A 125 6.88 0.74 -7.81
CA ALA A 125 6.08 1.26 -8.91
C ALA A 125 6.25 0.39 -10.16
N ASP A 126 7.50 0.09 -10.51
CA ASP A 126 7.86 -0.75 -11.65
C ASP A 126 7.46 -2.24 -11.50
N ALA A 127 7.39 -2.74 -10.26
CA ALA A 127 7.10 -4.14 -9.92
C ALA A 127 7.96 -5.16 -10.71
N LYS A 128 9.29 -4.90 -10.81
CA LYS A 128 10.23 -5.72 -11.61
C LYS A 128 11.00 -6.76 -10.81
N THR A 129 11.22 -6.53 -9.51
CA THR A 129 11.95 -7.48 -8.64
C THR A 129 11.01 -8.47 -7.95
N PRO A 130 11.50 -9.62 -7.47
CA PRO A 130 10.69 -10.55 -6.67
C PRO A 130 10.03 -9.87 -5.48
N GLU A 131 10.76 -9.02 -4.75
CA GLU A 131 10.27 -8.30 -3.58
C GLU A 131 9.19 -7.30 -3.94
N ALA A 132 9.42 -6.45 -4.96
CA ALA A 132 8.42 -5.48 -5.39
C ALA A 132 7.16 -6.15 -5.93
N ARG A 133 7.29 -7.25 -6.68
CA ARG A 133 6.12 -8.02 -7.15
C ARG A 133 5.34 -8.62 -6.00
N ALA A 134 6.02 -9.14 -4.98
CA ALA A 134 5.38 -9.68 -3.79
C ALA A 134 4.64 -8.58 -3.03
N VAL A 135 5.27 -7.44 -2.75
CA VAL A 135 4.64 -6.31 -2.04
C VAL A 135 3.49 -5.72 -2.84
N LYS A 136 3.65 -5.53 -4.16
CA LYS A 136 2.56 -5.06 -5.04
C LYS A 136 1.37 -6.02 -5.04
N ALA A 137 1.60 -7.33 -5.01
CA ALA A 137 0.52 -8.31 -4.90
C ALA A 137 -0.15 -8.27 -3.51
N LEU A 138 0.64 -8.20 -2.44
CA LEU A 138 0.13 -8.11 -1.07
C LEU A 138 -0.66 -6.83 -0.83
N ASP A 139 -0.23 -5.69 -1.36
CA ASP A 139 -0.96 -4.41 -1.31
C ASP A 139 -2.39 -4.54 -1.85
N LYS A 140 -2.55 -5.22 -3.00
CA LYS A 140 -3.88 -5.49 -3.57
C LYS A 140 -4.69 -6.44 -2.71
N LEU A 141 -4.07 -7.48 -2.17
CA LEU A 141 -4.74 -8.45 -1.31
C LEU A 141 -5.18 -7.83 0.02
N GLU A 142 -4.37 -6.96 0.60
CA GLU A 142 -4.67 -6.20 1.81
C GLU A 142 -5.95 -5.38 1.58
N THR A 143 -5.97 -4.56 0.53
CA THR A 143 -7.12 -3.72 0.17
C THR A 143 -8.38 -4.56 -0.01
N MET A 144 -8.28 -5.67 -0.76
CA MET A 144 -9.40 -6.58 -0.98
C MET A 144 -9.89 -7.23 0.31
N LEU A 145 -8.98 -7.67 1.18
CA LEU A 145 -9.31 -8.23 2.49
C LEU A 145 -10.06 -7.19 3.34
N GLN A 146 -9.59 -5.94 3.35
CA GLN A 146 -10.28 -4.85 4.04
C GLN A 146 -11.71 -4.66 3.51
N HIS A 147 -11.91 -4.64 2.19
CA HIS A 147 -13.24 -4.57 1.61
C HIS A 147 -14.16 -5.72 2.07
N THR A 148 -13.66 -6.95 2.19
CA THR A 148 -14.48 -8.08 2.66
C THR A 148 -14.86 -8.02 4.14
N GLN A 149 -14.07 -7.29 4.95
CA GLN A 149 -14.26 -7.14 6.39
C GLN A 149 -15.01 -5.86 6.77
N GLY A 150 -14.92 -4.83 5.93
CA GLY A 150 -15.45 -3.49 6.19
C GLY A 150 -16.96 -3.43 6.31
N ASP A 151 -17.42 -2.52 7.17
CA ASP A 151 -18.79 -2.01 7.11
C ASP A 151 -18.88 -0.95 6.01
N ASN A 152 -18.89 -1.43 4.76
CA ASN A 152 -18.88 -0.56 3.59
C ASN A 152 -20.28 0.03 3.33
N PRO A 153 -20.35 1.18 2.64
CA PRO A 153 -21.61 1.75 2.16
C PRO A 153 -22.49 0.76 1.38
N SER A 154 -23.81 0.99 1.36
CA SER A 154 -24.77 0.10 0.71
C SER A 154 -24.57 -0.04 -0.81
N ASP A 155 -23.97 0.98 -1.43
CA ASP A 155 -23.65 1.06 -2.86
C ASP A 155 -22.22 0.60 -3.19
N PHE A 156 -21.50 0.00 -2.24
CA PHE A 156 -20.14 -0.48 -2.46
C PHE A 156 -20.08 -1.60 -3.51
N ASP A 157 -19.27 -1.41 -4.55
CA ASP A 157 -19.06 -2.39 -5.62
C ASP A 157 -18.04 -3.46 -5.22
N TYR A 158 -18.53 -4.55 -4.62
CA TYR A 158 -17.68 -5.71 -4.31
C TYR A 158 -17.18 -6.43 -5.57
N ALA A 159 -17.84 -6.31 -6.73
CA ALA A 159 -17.42 -7.03 -7.92
C ALA A 159 -16.08 -6.50 -8.45
N PHE A 160 -15.76 -5.22 -8.22
CA PHE A 160 -14.45 -4.62 -8.50
C PHE A 160 -13.28 -5.47 -7.98
N ASN A 161 -13.39 -6.02 -6.77
CA ASN A 161 -12.36 -6.87 -6.16
C ASN A 161 -12.01 -8.09 -7.03
N LEU A 162 -12.96 -8.62 -7.79
CA LEU A 162 -12.76 -9.83 -8.57
C LEU A 162 -11.81 -9.61 -9.74
N ASP A 163 -11.61 -8.38 -10.22
CA ASP A 163 -10.66 -8.08 -11.30
C ASP A 163 -9.46 -7.26 -10.81
N TYR A 164 -9.65 -6.50 -9.74
CA TYR A 164 -8.61 -5.66 -9.15
C TYR A 164 -7.33 -6.45 -8.84
N GLY A 165 -6.20 -5.91 -9.26
CA GLY A 165 -4.88 -6.44 -8.91
C GLY A 165 -4.50 -7.81 -9.50
N ARG A 166 -5.34 -8.45 -10.35
CA ARG A 166 -5.05 -9.81 -10.88
C ARG A 166 -3.69 -9.93 -11.55
N LYS A 167 -3.30 -8.92 -12.34
CA LYS A 167 -1.97 -8.88 -12.99
C LYS A 167 -0.80 -9.07 -12.02
N TYR A 168 -0.95 -8.65 -10.77
CA TYR A 168 0.06 -8.79 -9.73
C TYR A 168 -0.14 -10.06 -8.90
N THR A 169 -1.35 -10.32 -8.43
CA THR A 169 -1.62 -11.48 -7.55
C THR A 169 -1.43 -12.81 -8.28
N ASP A 170 -1.79 -12.88 -9.56
CA ASP A 170 -1.65 -14.09 -10.36
C ASP A 170 -0.18 -14.32 -10.77
N ALA A 171 0.63 -13.27 -10.80
CA ALA A 171 2.05 -13.38 -11.14
C ALA A 171 2.90 -13.94 -9.98
N VAL A 172 2.40 -13.94 -8.75
CA VAL A 172 3.09 -14.45 -7.56
C VAL A 172 2.44 -15.75 -7.12
N LEU A 173 2.97 -16.89 -7.59
CA LEU A 173 2.34 -18.22 -7.42
C LEU A 173 1.88 -18.52 -5.98
N PRO A 174 2.69 -18.27 -4.93
CA PRO A 174 2.27 -18.57 -3.56
C PRO A 174 1.05 -17.76 -3.10
N LEU A 175 0.85 -16.56 -3.64
CA LEU A 175 -0.24 -15.66 -3.24
C LEU A 175 -1.56 -15.96 -3.98
N ARG A 176 -1.56 -16.82 -5.00
CA ARG A 176 -2.80 -17.24 -5.69
C ARG A 176 -3.77 -17.93 -4.75
N GLY A 177 -3.26 -18.73 -3.80
CA GLY A 177 -4.09 -19.38 -2.78
C GLY A 177 -4.76 -18.34 -1.87
N VAL A 178 -4.01 -17.35 -1.42
CA VAL A 178 -4.53 -16.22 -0.61
C VAL A 178 -5.60 -15.46 -1.39
N ARG A 179 -5.30 -15.10 -2.66
CA ARG A 179 -6.25 -14.43 -3.56
C ARG A 179 -7.55 -15.20 -3.69
N GLN A 180 -7.50 -16.51 -3.93
CA GLN A 180 -8.71 -17.33 -4.09
C GLN A 180 -9.61 -17.26 -2.84
N ARG A 181 -9.03 -17.31 -1.64
CA ARG A 181 -9.80 -17.23 -0.39
C ARG A 181 -10.48 -15.87 -0.23
N ILE A 182 -9.82 -14.79 -0.63
CA ILE A 182 -10.41 -13.44 -0.60
C ILE A 182 -11.47 -13.29 -1.69
N ASP A 183 -11.24 -13.82 -2.89
CA ASP A 183 -12.25 -13.85 -3.97
C ASP A 183 -13.53 -14.59 -3.52
N ASP A 184 -13.39 -15.71 -2.81
CA ASP A 184 -14.54 -16.46 -2.25
C ASP A 184 -15.32 -15.59 -1.24
N ALA A 185 -14.62 -14.93 -0.31
CA ALA A 185 -15.23 -14.00 0.65
C ALA A 185 -15.89 -12.80 -0.06
N THR A 186 -15.30 -12.28 -1.13
CA THR A 186 -15.90 -11.25 -1.98
C THR A 186 -17.22 -11.72 -2.59
N ARG A 187 -17.28 -12.94 -3.14
CA ARG A 187 -18.54 -13.48 -3.71
C ARG A 187 -19.62 -13.66 -2.65
N GLU A 188 -19.24 -14.04 -1.43
CA GLU A 188 -20.18 -14.10 -0.29
C GLU A 188 -20.76 -12.72 0.06
N ARG A 189 -19.93 -11.66 0.04
CA ARG A 189 -20.40 -10.28 0.26
C ARG A 189 -21.36 -9.83 -0.84
N ILE A 190 -21.07 -10.13 -2.11
CA ILE A 190 -21.97 -9.83 -3.25
C ILE A 190 -23.33 -10.51 -3.05
N ALA A 191 -23.34 -11.81 -2.71
CA ALA A 191 -24.58 -12.55 -2.50
C ALA A 191 -25.43 -11.97 -1.36
N LYS A 192 -24.78 -11.56 -0.25
CA LYS A 192 -25.47 -10.93 0.89
C LYS A 192 -26.01 -9.53 0.55
N ALA A 193 -25.25 -8.72 -0.19
CA ALA A 193 -25.69 -7.39 -0.61
C ALA A 193 -26.90 -7.47 -1.55
N GLY A 194 -26.93 -8.46 -2.45
CA GLY A 194 -28.08 -8.71 -3.33
C GLY A 194 -29.35 -9.14 -2.59
N GLN A 195 -29.23 -9.90 -1.49
CA GLN A 195 -30.36 -10.33 -0.66
C GLN A 195 -30.92 -9.22 0.25
N ALA A 196 -30.12 -8.21 0.58
CA ALA A 196 -30.55 -7.09 1.44
C ALA A 196 -31.28 -5.97 0.66
N GLY A 197 -31.22 -6.00 -0.68
CA GLY A 197 -31.90 -5.07 -1.57
C GLY A 197 -33.26 -5.54 -2.10
N GLU A 198 -33.69 -6.76 -1.76
CA GLU A 198 -35.03 -7.32 -2.00
C GLU A 198 -35.93 -7.19 -0.76
#